data_AF-A0A6I5VN92-F1
#
_entry.id   AF-A0A6I5VN92-F1
#
_cell.length_a   1.000
_cell.length_b   1.000
_cell.length_c   1.000
_cell.angle_alpha   90.00
_cell.angle_beta   90.00
_cell.angle_gamma   90.00
#
_symmetry.space_group_name_H-M   'P 1'
#
loop_
_entity.id
_entity.type
_entity.pdbx_description
1 polymer ?
#
loop_
_entity_poly.entity_id
_entity_poly.type
_entity_poly.pdbx_seq_one_letter_code
_entity_poly.pdbx_strand_id
1 'polypeptide(L)'
;MARVVVDVMPKPEILDPQGKAVTGALQRLGFDGLTVRQGKRFEIEVDGEVSDDRLEEIRKAADTLLANTVIETFDIRVEDGRFEETVN
;
A
#
# COMPACT_ATOMS: atom_id res chain seq x y z
N MET A 1 4.02 4.28 -20.09
CA MET A 1 3.62 4.66 -18.72
C MET A 1 4.08 3.56 -17.80
N ALA A 2 4.89 3.93 -16.82
CA ALA A 2 5.31 3.03 -15.76
C ALA A 2 4.37 3.18 -14.57
N ARG A 3 4.28 2.14 -13.73
CA ARG A 3 3.50 2.16 -12.51
C ARG A 3 4.41 2.11 -11.30
N VAL A 4 4.18 3.00 -10.35
CA VAL A 4 4.82 2.97 -9.03
C VAL A 4 3.75 2.68 -8.00
N VAL A 5 3.99 1.68 -7.17
CA VAL A 5 3.09 1.33 -6.08
C VAL A 5 3.69 1.78 -4.77
N VAL A 6 2.89 2.49 -3.98
CA VAL A 6 3.19 2.85 -2.59
C VAL A 6 2.24 2.06 -1.69
N ASP A 7 2.79 1.11 -0.95
CA ASP A 7 2.04 0.39 0.08
C ASP A 7 2.28 1.07 1.43
N VAL A 8 1.21 1.36 2.14
CA VAL A 8 1.22 2.02 3.45
C VAL A 8 0.60 1.07 4.47
N MET A 9 1.31 0.79 5.56
CA MET A 9 0.85 -0.07 6.64
C MET A 9 0.94 0.67 7.98
N PRO A 10 0.00 0.47 8.92
CA PRO A 10 0.20 0.90 10.30
C PRO A 10 1.47 0.27 10.84
N LYS A 11 2.28 1.03 11.60
CA LYS A 11 3.50 0.51 12.23
C LYS A 11 3.18 -0.69 13.14
N PRO A 12 4.10 -1.64 13.32
CA PRO A 12 3.83 -2.88 14.07
C PRO A 12 3.24 -2.64 15.47
N GLU A 13 3.73 -1.61 16.17
CA GLU A 13 3.31 -1.18 17.51
C GLU A 13 1.95 -0.47 17.56
N ILE A 14 1.43 -0.05 16.40
CA ILE A 14 0.14 0.63 16.30
C ILE A 14 -0.97 -0.41 16.12
N LEU A 15 -2.02 -0.22 16.91
CA LEU A 15 -3.25 -0.99 16.80
C LEU A 15 -3.92 -0.73 15.44
N ASP A 16 -4.25 -1.81 14.73
CA ASP A 16 -5.04 -1.80 13.50
C ASP A 16 -6.47 -2.35 13.77
N PRO A 17 -7.48 -1.49 13.98
CA PRO A 17 -8.85 -1.92 14.21
C PRO A 17 -9.48 -2.62 12.99
N GLN A 18 -9.06 -2.26 11.77
CA GLN A 18 -9.62 -2.81 10.54
C GLN A 18 -9.13 -4.25 10.33
N GLY A 19 -7.82 -4.49 10.42
CA GLY A 19 -7.25 -5.83 10.39
C GLY A 19 -7.80 -6.74 11.50
N LYS A 20 -8.04 -6.20 12.71
CA LYS A 20 -8.72 -6.94 13.78
C LYS A 20 -10.16 -7.32 13.42
N ALA A 21 -10.93 -6.41 12.83
CA ALA A 21 -12.29 -6.70 12.40
C ALA A 21 -12.32 -7.81 11.33
N VAL A 22 -11.41 -7.75 10.35
CA VAL A 22 -11.27 -8.77 9.30
C VAL A 22 -10.84 -10.11 9.91
N THR A 23 -9.86 -10.12 10.81
CA THR A 23 -9.41 -11.33 11.52
C THR A 23 -10.58 -12.01 12.25
N GLY A 24 -11.39 -11.24 12.98
CA GLY A 24 -12.56 -11.77 13.67
C GLY A 24 -13.66 -12.28 12.71
N ALA A 25 -13.81 -11.66 11.53
CA ALA A 25 -14.72 -12.15 10.51
C ALA A 25 -14.25 -13.49 9.91
N LEU A 26 -12.95 -13.61 9.58
CA LEU A 26 -12.36 -14.85 9.08
C LEU A 26 -12.53 -16.01 10.05
N GLN A 27 -12.30 -15.77 11.34
CA GLN A 27 -12.51 -16.78 12.38
C GLN A 27 -13.97 -17.28 12.42
N ARG A 28 -14.95 -16.37 12.35
CA ARG A 28 -16.38 -16.74 12.33
C ARG A 28 -16.78 -17.54 11.09
N LEU A 29 -16.04 -17.38 9.99
CA LEU A 29 -16.23 -18.13 8.74
C LEU A 29 -15.49 -19.48 8.74
N GLY A 30 -14.76 -19.83 9.81
CA GLY A 30 -14.03 -21.09 9.93
C GLY A 30 -12.60 -21.07 9.39
N PHE A 31 -12.05 -19.89 9.09
CA PHE A 31 -10.64 -19.73 8.70
C PHE A 31 -9.78 -19.52 9.95
N ASP A 32 -9.46 -20.62 10.64
CA ASP A 32 -8.67 -20.58 11.87
C ASP A 32 -7.17 -20.31 11.61
N GLY A 33 -6.51 -19.66 12.58
CA GLY A 33 -5.06 -19.42 12.54
C GLY A 33 -4.59 -18.25 11.68
N LEU A 34 -5.50 -17.52 11.03
CA LEU A 34 -5.16 -16.34 10.23
C LEU A 34 -5.19 -15.06 11.07
N THR A 35 -4.21 -14.18 10.87
CA THR A 35 -4.20 -12.82 11.41
C THR A 35 -3.99 -11.85 10.27
N VAL A 36 -4.80 -10.80 10.22
CA VAL A 36 -4.78 -9.80 9.16
C VAL A 36 -4.33 -8.46 9.73
N ARG A 37 -3.42 -7.81 8.99
CA ARG A 37 -3.20 -6.37 9.06
C ARG A 37 -3.72 -5.76 7.76
N GLN A 38 -4.32 -4.59 7.86
CA GLN A 38 -4.86 -3.84 6.74
C GLN A 38 -4.09 -2.54 6.58
N GLY A 39 -3.82 -2.18 5.32
CA GLY A 39 -3.17 -0.94 4.93
C GLY A 39 -3.81 -0.35 3.69
N LYS A 40 -3.09 0.57 3.05
CA LYS A 40 -3.50 1.26 1.83
C LYS A 40 -2.49 0.94 0.73
N ARG A 41 -2.97 0.77 -0.50
CA ARG A 41 -2.16 0.70 -1.72
C ARG A 41 -2.49 1.91 -2.58
N PHE A 42 -1.49 2.69 -2.94
CA PHE A 42 -1.60 3.77 -3.92
C PHE A 42 -0.89 3.34 -5.21
N GLU A 43 -1.60 3.41 -6.33
CA GLU A 43 -1.03 3.17 -7.65
C GLU A 43 -0.83 4.51 -8.33
N ILE A 44 0.42 4.80 -8.67
CA ILE A 44 0.84 6.07 -9.26
C ILE A 44 1.29 5.79 -10.69
N GLU A 45 0.62 6.40 -11.65
CA GLU A 45 1.00 6.34 -13.05
C GLU A 45 2.06 7.41 -13.32
N VAL A 46 3.14 6.99 -13.98
CA VAL A 46 4.26 7.86 -14.32
C VAL A 46 4.44 7.86 -15.83
N ASP A 47 4.38 9.05 -16.41
CA ASP A 47 4.73 9.27 -17.81
C ASP A 47 6.23 9.04 -18.02
N GLY A 48 6.57 8.23 -19.02
CA GLY A 48 7.95 7.89 -19.34
C GLY A 48 8.56 6.84 -18.41
N GLU A 49 9.89 6.88 -18.32
CA GLU A 49 10.69 5.99 -17.46
C GLU A 49 10.72 6.50 -16.01
N VAL A 50 10.84 5.57 -15.07
CA VAL A 50 10.96 5.89 -13.64
C VAL A 50 12.44 6.09 -13.32
N SER A 51 12.90 7.34 -13.39
CA SER A 51 14.24 7.71 -12.93
C SER A 51 14.34 7.72 -11.40
N ASP A 52 15.57 7.72 -10.89
CA ASP A 52 15.84 7.86 -9.45
C ASP A 52 15.26 9.17 -8.89
N ASP A 53 15.40 10.28 -9.61
CA ASP A 53 14.81 11.57 -9.24
C ASP A 53 13.27 11.48 -9.11
N ARG A 54 12.62 10.80 -10.05
CA ARG A 54 11.16 10.61 -10.01
C ARG A 54 10.75 9.70 -8.84
N LEU A 55 11.55 8.69 -8.50
CA LEU A 55 11.32 7.89 -7.30
C LEU A 55 11.47 8.71 -6.01
N GLU A 56 12.43 9.63 -5.94
CA GLU A 56 12.57 10.54 -4.80
C GLU A 56 11.39 11.51 -4.67
N GLU A 57 10.89 12.05 -5.77
CA GLU A 57 9.66 12.85 -5.79
C GLU A 57 8.46 12.07 -5.22
N ILE A 58 8.29 10.81 -5.65
CA ILE A 58 7.21 9.94 -5.18
C ILE A 58 7.40 9.59 -3.70
N ARG A 59 8.63 9.31 -3.24
CA ARG A 59 8.93 9.11 -1.80
C ARG A 59 8.53 10.32 -0.98
N LYS A 60 8.84 11.52 -1.45
CA LYS A 60 8.47 12.77 -0.78
C LYS A 60 6.95 12.96 -0.73
N ALA A 61 6.25 12.65 -1.81
CA ALA A 61 4.79 12.68 -1.84
C ALA A 61 4.18 11.68 -0.84
N ALA A 62 4.76 10.47 -0.75
CA ALA A 62 4.33 9.46 0.21
C ALA A 62 4.49 9.92 1.66
N ASP A 63 5.67 10.46 2.00
CA ASP A 63 5.99 11.00 3.33
C ASP A 63 5.13 12.22 3.71
N THR A 64 4.80 13.06 2.72
CA THR A 64 4.05 14.30 2.96
C THR A 64 2.55 14.08 3.08
N LEU A 65 1.98 13.13 2.32
CA LEU A 65 0.54 13.01 2.14
C LEU A 65 -0.02 11.60 2.25
N LEU A 66 0.63 10.60 1.66
CA LEU A 66 0.03 9.26 1.53
C LEU A 66 0.10 8.46 2.83
N ALA A 67 1.14 8.69 3.63
CA ALA A 67 1.35 8.05 4.92
C ALA A 67 1.36 9.07 6.06
N ASN A 68 0.68 8.76 7.15
CA ASN A 68 0.90 9.43 8.42
C ASN A 68 2.12 8.82 9.11
N THR A 69 3.29 9.40 8.90
CA THR A 69 4.61 8.86 9.32
C THR A 69 4.79 8.69 10.83
N VAL A 70 3.90 9.29 11.64
CA VAL A 70 3.85 9.05 13.09
C VAL A 70 3.40 7.62 13.38
N ILE A 71 2.36 7.13 12.68
CA ILE A 71 1.67 5.87 12.99
C ILE A 71 1.70 4.83 11.86
N GLU A 72 2.11 5.22 10.66
CA GLU A 72 2.21 4.39 9.46
C GLU A 72 3.66 4.35 8.97
N THR A 73 3.99 3.30 8.22
CA THR A 73 5.21 3.16 7.42
C THR A 73 4.80 2.85 5.98
N PHE A 74 5.69 3.09 5.03
CA PHE A 74 5.41 2.84 3.62
C PHE A 74 6.62 2.27 2.88
N ASP A 75 6.31 1.47 1.87
CA ASP A 75 7.27 0.90 0.93
C ASP A 75 6.88 1.29 -0.50
N ILE A 76 7.88 1.44 -1.37
CA ILE A 76 7.69 1.85 -2.76
C ILE A 76 8.34 0.82 -3.68
N ARG A 77 7.62 0.42 -4.73
CA ARG A 77 8.15 -0.41 -5.81
C ARG A 77 7.70 0.08 -7.18
N VAL A 78 8.54 -0.10 -8.18
CA VAL A 78 8.15 0.02 -9.58
C VAL A 78 7.54 -1.33 -9.99
N GLU A 79 6.36 -1.31 -10.58
CA GLU A 79 5.74 -2.50 -11.18
C GLU A 79 5.86 -2.42 -12.70
N ASP A 80 6.52 -3.43 -13.30
CA ASP A 80 6.58 -3.64 -14.75
C ASP A 80 5.24 -4.22 -15.24
N GLY A 81 4.17 -3.43 -15.12
CA GLY A 81 2.81 -3.82 -15.50
C GLY A 81 2.35 -3.07 -16.73
N ARG A 82 2.26 -3.76 -17.88
CA ARG A 82 1.42 -3.30 -18.99
C ARG A 82 -0.01 -3.18 -18.48
N PHE A 83 -0.66 -2.07 -18.74
CA PHE A 83 -2.07 -1.89 -18.45
C PHE A 83 -2.89 -2.95 -19.18
N GLU A 84 -3.49 -3.88 -18.43
CA GLU A 84 -4.77 -4.46 -18.83
C GLU A 84 -5.83 -3.50 -18.28
N GLU A 85 -6.48 -2.77 -19.18
CA GLU A 85 -7.64 -1.97 -18.85
C GLU A 85 -8.71 -2.92 -18.29
N THR A 86 -8.86 -2.96 -16.96
CA THR A 86 -9.95 -3.70 -16.33
C THR A 86 -11.23 -2.95 -16.67
N VAL A 87 -11.85 -3.36 -17.78
CA VAL A 87 -13.23 -3.02 -18.12
C VAL A 87 -14.10 -3.70 -17.06
N ASN A 88 -14.65 -2.91 -16.14
CA ASN A 88 -15.78 -3.35 -15.31
C ASN A 88 -17.07 -3.26 -16.11
#